data_AF-A0A8T2Q5Y1-F1
#
_entry.id   AF-A0A8T2Q5Y1-F1
#
_cell.length_a   1.000
_cell.length_b   1.000
_cell.length_c   1.000
_cell.angle_alpha   90.00
_cell.angle_beta   90.00
_cell.angle_gamma   90.00
#
_symmetry.space_group_name_H-M   'P 1'
#
loop_
_entity.id
_entity.type
_entity.pdbx_description
1 polymer ?
#
loop_
_entity_poly.entity_id
_entity_poly.type
_entity_poly.pdbx_seq_one_letter_code
_entity_poly.pdbx_strand_id
1 'polypeptide(L)'
;MLQSMAASQLHFCCQARSHLVLARASLWRQPCLPYLNIRSFCRRPAPWPCISVCTRDVLVKGTVRGKTALESAEGEAHSSALVSNGNGSVGVDEEDDSIVHNNGSDEHNGYEDAPAHSQKQEWDNDTITSATAVYGEVSKIIASRAIDHRMFYLIEWKDGHEPSWLPASSIAKDVLAEYESNWWKAARAGDDAKLMELLSDEGRDVDAVDENGRTALLFASGIGSDKCIRVLVDAGADVDGQDPDGLTPLHMATGYARQNSVSTLIELGADPEIPDSKGRTSITLAQELIEKIPKANPLQFARRLAMENILKTLETEIFENIEVEQVLDRRSAGDGKVEYLVKWKDGAPDEWVSAESVADDLIQDYEAGLEYGIAEEILQKRVQKGKVEYLVRWADIKEPTWEPFENVAAELVADYEKMTVAEVEKKQQRQLQS
;
A
#
# COMPACT_ATOMS: atom_id res chain seq x y z
N MET A 1 55.23 14.24 4.85
CA MET A 1 55.46 15.54 5.50
C MET A 1 54.17 16.32 5.43
N LEU A 2 53.61 16.68 6.59
CA LEU A 2 52.75 17.86 6.86
C LEU A 2 51.43 17.93 6.06
N GLN A 3 50.23 17.65 6.61
CA GLN A 3 49.51 18.26 7.75
C GLN A 3 49.46 19.80 7.73
N SER A 4 48.24 20.34 7.95
CA SER A 4 47.81 21.76 8.12
C SER A 4 47.00 22.30 6.93
N MET A 5 45.83 22.96 6.99
CA MET A 5 44.95 23.55 8.03
C MET A 5 43.63 23.89 7.29
N ALA A 6 42.44 23.50 7.78
CA ALA A 6 41.55 24.21 8.72
C ALA A 6 40.80 25.45 8.18
N ALA A 7 39.47 25.28 8.08
CA ALA A 7 38.37 26.18 8.48
C ALA A 7 38.12 27.55 7.78
N SER A 8 36.93 27.68 7.19
CA SER A 8 36.06 28.88 7.30
C SER A 8 34.58 28.47 7.15
N GLN A 9 33.73 29.16 7.90
CA GLN A 9 32.39 28.79 8.36
C GLN A 9 31.22 29.38 7.52
N LEU A 10 30.08 28.67 7.58
CA LEU A 10 28.66 29.11 7.71
C LEU A 10 28.07 30.18 6.76
N HIS A 11 27.06 29.83 5.95
CA HIS A 11 25.63 29.95 6.32
C HIS A 11 24.60 29.44 5.24
N PHE A 12 23.60 28.69 5.74
CA PHE A 12 22.18 28.57 5.35
C PHE A 12 21.62 27.60 4.27
N CYS A 13 20.62 26.84 4.75
CA CYS A 13 19.49 26.10 4.15
C CYS A 13 19.78 24.73 3.50
N CYS A 14 19.64 23.59 4.21
CA CYS A 14 18.42 22.84 4.60
C CYS A 14 17.54 22.33 3.44
N GLN A 15 17.51 20.99 3.32
CA GLN A 15 16.33 20.11 3.16
C GLN A 15 16.29 19.27 1.87
N ALA A 16 16.65 17.97 2.00
CA ALA A 16 15.96 16.82 1.36
C ALA A 16 16.80 15.52 1.46
N ARG A 17 16.34 14.64 2.36
CA ARG A 17 16.39 13.16 2.41
C ARG A 17 17.53 12.42 1.68
N SER A 18 18.42 11.85 2.49
CA SER A 18 19.29 10.72 2.13
C SER A 18 18.52 9.40 2.26
N HIS A 19 18.25 8.71 1.15
CA HIS A 19 17.90 7.29 1.16
C HIS A 19 19.19 6.47 1.35
N LEU A 20 19.30 5.77 2.47
CA LEU A 20 20.33 4.75 2.71
C LEU A 20 19.77 3.40 2.25
N VAL A 21 20.09 3.05 1.00
CA VAL A 21 19.96 1.70 0.45
C VAL A 21 21.07 0.85 1.08
N LEU A 22 20.73 -0.09 1.96
CA LEU A 22 21.64 -1.16 2.37
C LEU A 22 21.40 -2.40 1.52
N ALA A 23 22.37 -2.64 0.64
CA ALA A 23 22.55 -3.83 -0.15
C ALA A 23 22.60 -5.10 0.72
N ARG A 24 21.78 -6.10 0.38
CA ARG A 24 21.91 -7.46 0.88
C ARG A 24 22.79 -8.27 -0.07
N ALA A 25 24.01 -8.54 0.37
CA ALA A 25 24.97 -9.35 -0.34
C ALA A 25 24.50 -10.81 -0.47
N SER A 26 24.69 -11.31 -1.68
CA SER A 26 24.47 -12.66 -2.15
C SER A 26 25.38 -13.66 -1.44
N LEU A 27 24.82 -14.75 -0.91
CA LEU A 27 25.54 -16.01 -0.69
C LEU A 27 24.61 -17.18 -1.05
N TRP A 28 24.68 -17.57 -2.32
CA TRP A 28 24.29 -18.88 -2.79
C TRP A 28 25.34 -19.92 -2.35
N ARG A 29 24.89 -20.98 -1.69
CA ARG A 29 25.48 -22.32 -1.82
C ARG A 29 24.35 -23.26 -2.25
N GLN A 30 24.51 -23.87 -3.43
CA GLN A 30 23.62 -24.90 -3.97
C GLN A 30 23.95 -26.31 -3.37
N PRO A 31 23.48 -27.44 -3.94
CA PRO A 31 22.37 -28.25 -3.39
C PRO A 31 22.82 -29.68 -3.02
N CYS A 32 22.04 -30.43 -2.25
CA CYS A 32 22.19 -31.89 -2.13
C CYS A 32 20.83 -32.56 -1.82
N LEU A 33 20.26 -33.25 -2.81
CA LEU A 33 19.53 -34.52 -2.66
C LEU A 33 20.51 -35.63 -3.10
N PRO A 34 20.38 -36.95 -2.77
CA PRO A 34 19.12 -37.70 -2.54
C PRO A 34 19.16 -38.82 -1.44
N TYR A 35 17.99 -39.44 -1.21
CA TYR A 35 17.72 -40.86 -0.82
C TYR A 35 18.32 -41.47 0.46
N LEU A 36 17.44 -41.93 1.39
CA LEU A 36 17.39 -43.34 1.82
C LEU A 36 16.15 -43.67 2.66
N ASN A 37 15.54 -44.80 2.31
CA ASN A 37 14.35 -45.43 2.84
C ASN A 37 14.81 -46.60 3.73
N ILE A 38 14.34 -46.77 4.96
CA ILE A 38 14.31 -48.05 5.70
C ILE A 38 13.23 -48.03 6.79
N ARG A 39 12.52 -49.16 6.84
CA ARG A 39 11.41 -49.54 7.72
C ARG A 39 11.87 -49.90 9.16
N SER A 40 10.88 -49.83 10.06
CA SER A 40 10.49 -50.84 11.07
C SER A 40 10.82 -50.66 12.57
N PHE A 41 9.71 -50.68 13.34
CA PHE A 41 9.47 -51.32 14.66
C PHE A 41 10.14 -50.79 15.94
N CYS A 42 9.33 -50.22 16.86
CA CYS A 42 8.86 -50.93 18.08
C CYS A 42 7.93 -50.11 19.01
N ARG A 43 6.76 -50.70 19.30
CA ARG A 43 5.95 -50.78 20.55
C ARG A 43 5.82 -49.57 21.52
N ARG A 44 4.55 -49.18 21.73
CA ARG A 44 3.91 -48.43 22.86
C ARG A 44 4.17 -49.06 24.25
N PRO A 45 3.92 -48.40 25.43
CA PRO A 45 2.87 -47.40 25.71
C PRO A 45 3.22 -46.16 26.60
N ALA A 46 2.21 -45.27 26.68
CA ALA A 46 2.03 -43.91 27.24
C ALA A 46 2.33 -43.70 28.76
N PRO A 47 2.07 -42.52 29.41
CA PRO A 47 1.53 -41.22 28.94
C PRO A 47 2.35 -39.97 29.40
N TRP A 48 1.76 -38.77 29.26
CA TRP A 48 2.12 -37.42 29.77
C TRP A 48 2.63 -36.40 28.72
N PRO A 49 2.19 -35.12 28.84
CA PRO A 49 1.89 -34.27 27.69
C PRO A 49 3.12 -33.54 27.16
N CYS A 50 3.29 -33.55 25.84
CA CYS A 50 4.20 -32.65 25.15
C CYS A 50 3.56 -31.25 25.15
N ILE A 51 4.13 -30.36 25.96
CA ILE A 51 3.99 -28.92 25.79
C ILE A 51 4.68 -28.59 24.47
N SER A 52 3.87 -28.30 23.45
CA SER A 52 4.33 -27.68 22.21
C SER A 52 4.88 -26.31 22.59
N VAL A 53 6.21 -26.18 22.55
CA VAL A 53 6.87 -24.89 22.46
C VAL A 53 6.57 -24.38 21.05
N CYS A 54 5.42 -23.74 20.89
CA CYS A 54 5.25 -22.78 19.83
C CYS A 54 6.23 -21.64 20.14
N THR A 55 7.24 -21.50 19.30
CA THR A 55 8.02 -20.27 19.20
C THR A 55 7.03 -19.14 18.94
N ARG A 56 6.66 -18.44 20.02
CA ARG A 56 5.94 -17.17 19.94
C ARG A 56 6.82 -16.23 19.15
N ASP A 57 6.21 -15.68 18.11
CA ASP A 57 6.69 -14.52 17.38
C ASP A 57 7.19 -13.46 18.37
N VAL A 58 8.23 -12.76 17.93
CA VAL A 58 8.83 -11.63 18.64
C VAL A 58 7.72 -10.67 19.06
N LEU A 59 7.45 -10.60 20.37
CA LEU A 59 6.56 -9.61 20.99
C LEU A 59 7.11 -8.22 20.69
N VAL A 60 6.57 -7.58 19.66
CA VAL A 60 6.68 -6.12 19.50
C VAL A 60 5.70 -5.54 20.52
N LYS A 61 6.22 -4.98 21.60
CA LYS A 61 5.41 -4.31 22.62
C LYS A 61 4.86 -3.00 22.06
N GLY A 62 3.61 -2.68 22.38
CA GLY A 62 3.11 -1.31 22.29
C GLY A 62 2.74 -0.77 20.90
N THR A 63 1.93 -1.48 20.11
CA THR A 63 1.43 -0.97 18.82
C THR A 63 -0.08 -0.81 18.79
N VAL A 64 -0.54 0.10 17.93
CA VAL A 64 -1.93 0.23 17.51
C VAL A 64 -1.97 0.14 15.99
N ARG A 65 -3.02 -0.49 15.49
CA ARG A 65 -3.25 -0.63 14.06
C ARG A 65 -3.99 0.59 13.50
N GLY A 66 -3.34 1.39 12.67
CA GLY A 66 -3.87 2.58 11.99
C GLY A 66 -3.94 2.40 10.48
N LYS A 67 -4.79 3.18 9.79
CA LYS A 67 -4.82 3.17 8.31
C LYS A 67 -3.56 3.83 7.75
N THR A 68 -2.95 3.24 6.72
CA THR A 68 -1.86 3.89 5.96
C THR A 68 -2.43 5.11 5.25
N ALA A 69 -1.88 6.28 5.57
CA ALA A 69 -2.14 7.49 4.81
C ALA A 69 -1.35 7.42 3.50
N LEU A 70 -1.95 6.85 2.45
CA LEU A 70 -1.54 7.15 1.09
C LEU A 70 -1.93 8.60 0.83
N GLU A 71 -0.94 9.50 0.85
CA GLU A 71 -1.11 10.91 0.46
C GLU A 71 -1.51 10.99 -1.01
N SER A 72 -2.82 10.90 -1.28
CA SER A 72 -3.42 11.38 -2.51
C SER A 72 -3.48 12.90 -2.42
N ALA A 73 -2.72 13.56 -3.29
CA ALA A 73 -2.75 15.00 -3.48
C ALA A 73 -4.11 15.40 -4.09
N GLU A 74 -5.09 15.70 -3.24
CA GLU A 74 -6.31 16.38 -3.65
C GLU A 74 -6.35 17.80 -3.08
N GLY A 75 -6.45 18.75 -4.01
CA GLY A 75 -6.43 20.18 -3.75
C GLY A 75 -7.62 20.66 -2.92
N GLU A 76 -7.32 21.63 -2.07
CA GLU A 76 -8.27 22.38 -1.25
C GLU A 76 -9.43 22.97 -2.08
N ALA A 77 -10.65 22.51 -1.81
CA ALA A 77 -11.87 23.23 -2.19
C ALA A 77 -12.48 23.87 -0.95
N HIS A 78 -12.17 25.15 -0.74
CA HIS A 78 -12.81 25.99 0.26
C HIS A 78 -14.30 26.17 -0.03
N SER A 79 -15.13 25.77 0.92
CA SER A 79 -16.52 26.19 1.05
C SER A 79 -16.59 27.65 1.52
N SER A 80 -17.29 28.53 0.80
CA SER A 80 -17.91 29.70 1.40
C SER A 80 -19.17 30.11 0.65
N ALA A 81 -20.21 30.39 1.43
CA ALA A 81 -21.58 30.62 1.01
C ALA A 81 -21.85 32.08 0.62
N LEU A 82 -22.77 32.24 -0.34
CA LEU A 82 -23.84 33.24 -0.44
C LEU A 82 -23.64 34.62 0.21
N VAL A 83 -23.51 35.66 -0.63
CA VAL A 83 -24.24 36.93 -0.45
C VAL A 83 -24.69 37.46 -1.82
N SER A 84 -25.96 37.84 -1.88
CA SER A 84 -26.71 38.39 -3.01
C SER A 84 -26.60 39.92 -3.13
N ASN A 85 -27.06 40.43 -4.28
CA ASN A 85 -27.23 41.83 -4.74
C ASN A 85 -26.05 42.32 -5.60
N GLY A 86 -26.22 42.91 -6.78
CA GLY A 86 -27.39 43.42 -7.48
C GLY A 86 -26.94 44.63 -8.33
N ASN A 87 -27.37 44.67 -9.60
CA ASN A 87 -27.37 45.81 -10.55
C ASN A 87 -26.04 46.48 -10.97
N GLY A 88 -25.88 46.63 -12.29
CA GLY A 88 -24.99 47.64 -12.88
C GLY A 88 -24.67 47.39 -14.34
N SER A 89 -25.38 48.10 -15.22
CA SER A 89 -25.21 48.11 -16.68
C SER A 89 -24.04 49.00 -17.14
N VAL A 90 -23.72 48.91 -18.45
CA VAL A 90 -22.85 49.81 -19.26
C VAL A 90 -21.35 49.46 -19.19
N GLY A 91 -20.57 49.38 -20.27
CA GLY A 91 -20.78 49.67 -21.68
C GLY A 91 -19.62 49.12 -22.52
N VAL A 92 -19.86 49.12 -23.82
CA VAL A 92 -18.93 48.84 -24.93
C VAL A 92 -17.80 49.85 -24.92
N ASP A 93 -16.57 49.45 -25.26
CA ASP A 93 -15.69 50.16 -26.20
C ASP A 93 -14.55 49.24 -26.66
N GLU A 94 -14.43 49.15 -27.98
CA GLU A 94 -13.30 48.61 -28.74
C GLU A 94 -12.09 49.55 -28.59
N GLU A 95 -10.86 49.02 -28.61
CA GLU A 95 -9.81 49.54 -29.50
C GLU A 95 -8.60 48.59 -29.56
N ASP A 96 -8.09 48.50 -30.80
CA ASP A 96 -6.87 47.87 -31.28
C ASP A 96 -5.62 48.31 -30.51
N ASP A 97 -4.62 47.43 -30.41
CA ASP A 97 -3.26 47.82 -30.82
C ASP A 97 -2.35 46.60 -31.01
N SER A 98 -1.99 46.40 -32.27
CA SER A 98 -0.98 45.49 -32.77
C SER A 98 0.43 45.97 -32.40
N ILE A 99 1.26 45.10 -31.79
CA ILE A 99 2.71 45.29 -31.75
C ILE A 99 3.41 44.05 -32.30
N VAL A 100 4.06 44.27 -33.44
CA VAL A 100 4.90 43.37 -34.20
C VAL A 100 6.31 43.42 -33.63
N HIS A 101 6.87 42.28 -33.21
CA HIS A 101 8.31 42.15 -32.99
C HIS A 101 8.90 41.08 -33.92
N ASN A 102 9.58 41.59 -34.96
CA ASN A 102 10.62 40.92 -35.71
C ASN A 102 11.74 40.45 -34.76
N ASN A 103 12.14 39.18 -34.85
CA ASN A 103 13.47 38.76 -34.44
C ASN A 103 14.18 38.10 -35.62
N GLY A 104 15.36 38.63 -35.90
CA GLY A 104 16.27 38.17 -36.92
C GLY A 104 17.02 36.90 -36.52
N SER A 105 17.60 36.34 -37.59
CA SER A 105 18.63 35.31 -37.67
C SER A 105 19.75 35.44 -36.65
N ASP A 106 20.16 34.31 -36.07
CA ASP A 106 21.57 34.00 -35.81
C ASP A 106 21.81 32.48 -35.89
N GLU A 107 22.93 32.14 -36.52
CA GLU A 107 23.36 30.80 -36.92
C GLU A 107 24.08 30.03 -35.81
N HIS A 108 24.01 28.69 -35.92
CA HIS A 108 25.03 27.71 -35.52
C HIS A 108 25.38 27.53 -34.03
N ASN A 109 24.94 26.41 -33.46
CA ASN A 109 25.87 25.47 -32.84
C ASN A 109 25.32 24.04 -32.85
N GLY A 110 26.06 23.15 -33.51
CA GLY A 110 25.78 21.72 -33.57
C GLY A 110 26.17 21.02 -32.27
N TYR A 111 25.25 20.22 -31.76
CA TYR A 111 25.53 19.16 -30.81
C TYR A 111 24.79 17.91 -31.34
N GLU A 112 25.56 16.94 -31.81
CA GLU A 112 25.07 15.62 -32.22
C GLU A 112 24.76 14.82 -30.96
N ASP A 113 23.48 14.70 -30.60
CA ASP A 113 23.04 13.80 -29.54
C ASP A 113 22.29 12.59 -30.11
N ALA A 114 22.78 11.43 -29.67
CA ALA A 114 22.31 10.05 -29.61
C ALA A 114 20.93 9.65 -30.21
N PRO A 115 20.81 8.41 -30.74
CA PRO A 115 19.64 7.98 -31.50
C PRO A 115 18.37 7.87 -30.64
N ALA A 116 17.28 8.29 -31.26
CA ALA A 116 15.91 8.34 -30.76
C ALA A 116 15.50 7.15 -29.89
N HIS A 117 15.11 7.45 -28.66
CA HIS A 117 14.10 6.66 -27.96
C HIS A 117 12.83 6.65 -28.81
N SER A 118 12.28 5.45 -29.03
CA SER A 118 11.01 5.21 -29.71
C SER A 118 9.92 6.12 -29.14
N GLN A 119 9.51 7.13 -29.90
CA GLN A 119 8.36 7.96 -29.59
C GLN A 119 7.13 7.09 -29.80
N LYS A 120 6.47 6.66 -28.71
CA LYS A 120 5.09 6.18 -28.78
C LYS A 120 4.29 7.28 -29.49
N GLN A 121 3.74 6.97 -30.64
CA GLN A 121 2.95 7.90 -31.42
C GLN A 121 1.71 8.26 -30.58
N GLU A 122 1.70 9.44 -29.96
CA GLU A 122 0.54 9.91 -29.19
C GLU A 122 -0.56 10.31 -30.17
N TRP A 123 -1.60 9.49 -30.26
CA TRP A 123 -2.81 9.85 -30.97
C TRP A 123 -3.74 10.65 -30.03
N ASP A 124 -4.45 11.63 -30.57
CA ASP A 124 -5.43 12.41 -29.82
C ASP A 124 -6.80 11.70 -29.76
N ASN A 125 -7.37 11.56 -28.56
CA ASN A 125 -8.66 10.89 -28.33
C ASN A 125 -9.83 11.64 -28.97
N ASP A 126 -9.79 12.98 -28.99
CA ASP A 126 -10.87 13.80 -29.55
C ASP A 126 -10.93 13.62 -31.07
N THR A 127 -9.77 13.54 -31.72
CA THR A 127 -9.67 13.23 -33.14
C THR A 127 -10.18 11.81 -33.47
N ILE A 128 -9.89 10.81 -32.64
CA ILE A 128 -10.34 9.43 -32.87
C ILE A 128 -11.86 9.31 -32.70
N THR A 129 -12.42 9.91 -31.66
CA THR A 129 -13.86 9.83 -31.37
C THR A 129 -14.72 10.62 -32.35
N SER A 130 -14.16 11.67 -32.98
CA SER A 130 -14.83 12.48 -34.00
C SER A 130 -14.66 11.95 -35.44
N ALA A 131 -13.90 10.86 -35.63
CA ALA A 131 -13.66 10.29 -36.94
C ALA A 131 -14.96 9.93 -37.66
N THR A 132 -15.15 10.50 -38.86
CA THR A 132 -16.32 10.27 -39.70
C THR A 132 -16.20 8.94 -40.45
N ALA A 133 -17.35 8.34 -40.78
CA ALA A 133 -17.38 7.07 -41.50
C ALA A 133 -16.80 7.21 -42.92
N VAL A 134 -15.55 6.79 -43.08
CA VAL A 134 -14.90 6.57 -44.37
C VAL A 134 -15.22 5.15 -44.81
N TYR A 135 -15.71 4.99 -46.04
CA TYR A 135 -16.08 3.69 -46.61
C TYR A 135 -15.07 3.28 -47.66
N GLY A 136 -14.54 2.05 -47.56
CA GLY A 136 -13.55 1.49 -48.48
C GLY A 136 -13.34 -0.01 -48.26
N GLU A 137 -12.45 -0.61 -49.04
CA GLU A 137 -12.09 -2.02 -48.87
C GLU A 137 -10.99 -2.16 -47.81
N VAL A 138 -11.31 -2.81 -46.69
CA VAL A 138 -10.39 -3.03 -45.57
C VAL A 138 -9.25 -3.98 -46.00
N SER A 139 -7.99 -3.57 -45.79
CA SER A 139 -6.80 -4.41 -45.91
C SER A 139 -6.61 -5.23 -44.64
N LYS A 140 -6.37 -4.54 -43.52
CA LYS A 140 -6.20 -5.11 -42.18
C LYS A 140 -6.36 -4.04 -41.11
N ILE A 141 -6.52 -4.49 -39.87
CA ILE A 141 -6.38 -3.65 -38.69
C ILE A 141 -4.90 -3.55 -38.34
N ILE A 142 -4.42 -2.33 -38.09
CA ILE A 142 -3.01 -2.06 -37.76
C ILE A 142 -2.82 -1.50 -36.35
N ALA A 143 -3.87 -0.97 -35.73
CA ALA A 143 -3.84 -0.55 -34.33
C ALA A 143 -5.25 -0.62 -33.73
N SER A 144 -5.32 -0.64 -32.40
CA SER A 144 -6.56 -0.53 -31.64
C SER A 144 -6.43 0.51 -30.54
N ARG A 145 -7.57 1.00 -30.05
CA ARG A 145 -7.63 1.89 -28.89
C ARG A 145 -8.97 1.80 -28.18
N ALA A 146 -8.95 1.70 -26.86
CA ALA A 146 -10.11 1.82 -25.99
C ALA A 146 -10.28 3.28 -25.54
N ILE A 147 -11.49 3.83 -25.72
CA ILE A 147 -11.87 5.17 -25.25
C ILE A 147 -13.29 5.07 -24.67
N ASP A 148 -13.47 5.43 -23.40
CA ASP A 148 -14.75 5.34 -22.67
C ASP A 148 -15.45 3.97 -22.84
N HIS A 149 -14.72 2.89 -22.63
CA HIS A 149 -15.19 1.50 -22.83
C HIS A 149 -15.68 1.17 -24.25
N ARG A 150 -15.28 1.95 -25.26
CA ARG A 150 -15.56 1.68 -26.68
C ARG A 150 -14.27 1.43 -27.44
N MET A 151 -14.32 0.46 -28.35
CA MET A 151 -13.18 0.13 -29.19
C MET A 151 -13.17 0.91 -30.50
N PHE A 152 -12.01 1.47 -30.81
CA PHE A 152 -11.65 2.09 -32.08
C PHE A 152 -10.47 1.33 -32.69
N TYR A 153 -10.43 1.27 -34.01
CA TYR A 153 -9.40 0.55 -34.74
C TYR A 153 -8.87 1.40 -35.88
N LEU A 154 -7.55 1.37 -36.07
CA LEU A 154 -6.89 2.01 -37.18
C LEU A 154 -6.87 1.04 -38.37
N ILE A 155 -7.51 1.45 -39.46
CA ILE A 155 -7.70 0.62 -40.64
C ILE A 155 -6.71 1.02 -41.72
N GLU A 156 -5.97 0.05 -42.23
CA GLU A 156 -5.26 0.17 -43.50
C GLU A 156 -6.22 -0.21 -44.65
N TRP A 157 -6.25 0.61 -45.70
CA TRP A 157 -7.15 0.42 -46.84
C TRP A 157 -6.44 -0.17 -48.05
N LYS A 158 -7.14 -1.01 -48.84
CA LYS A 158 -6.57 -1.61 -50.06
C LYS A 158 -6.46 -0.64 -51.24
N ASP A 159 -7.30 0.38 -51.25
CA ASP A 159 -7.39 1.41 -52.30
C ASP A 159 -6.33 2.52 -52.15
N GLY A 160 -5.47 2.43 -51.12
CA GLY A 160 -4.38 3.37 -50.89
C GLY A 160 -4.80 4.66 -50.17
N HIS A 161 -6.02 4.72 -49.62
CA HIS A 161 -6.40 5.79 -48.69
C HIS A 161 -5.53 5.77 -47.43
N GLU A 162 -5.34 6.95 -46.83
CA GLU A 162 -4.59 7.09 -45.58
C GLU A 162 -5.26 6.29 -44.45
N PRO A 163 -4.49 5.63 -43.56
CA PRO A 163 -5.06 4.88 -42.48
C PRO A 163 -5.98 5.73 -41.61
N SER A 164 -7.17 5.21 -41.30
CA SER A 164 -8.23 5.97 -40.64
C SER A 164 -8.75 5.23 -39.42
N TRP A 165 -8.96 5.95 -38.33
CA TRP A 165 -9.60 5.40 -37.14
C TRP A 165 -11.09 5.23 -37.38
N LEU A 166 -11.62 4.06 -37.05
CA LEU A 166 -13.05 3.77 -37.12
C LEU A 166 -13.53 3.11 -35.83
N PRO A 167 -14.75 3.42 -35.38
CA PRO A 167 -15.36 2.71 -34.27
C PRO A 167 -15.65 1.26 -34.69
N ALA A 168 -15.61 0.34 -33.73
CA ALA A 168 -15.90 -1.08 -33.95
C ALA A 168 -17.22 -1.32 -34.70
N SER A 169 -18.24 -0.49 -34.45
CA SER A 169 -19.56 -0.57 -35.11
C SER A 169 -19.55 -0.33 -36.61
N SER A 170 -18.50 0.31 -37.14
CA SER A 170 -18.35 0.62 -38.57
C SER A 170 -17.50 -0.40 -39.34
N ILE A 171 -16.96 -1.41 -38.65
CA ILE A 171 -16.08 -2.44 -39.23
C ILE A 171 -16.84 -3.77 -39.30
N ALA A 172 -16.58 -4.56 -40.34
CA ALA A 172 -17.18 -5.86 -40.50
C ALA A 172 -16.76 -6.82 -39.35
N LYS A 173 -17.73 -7.60 -38.84
CA LYS A 173 -17.55 -8.44 -37.64
C LYS A 173 -16.48 -9.53 -37.81
N ASP A 174 -16.32 -10.05 -39.02
CA ASP A 174 -15.31 -11.05 -39.37
C ASP A 174 -13.89 -10.48 -39.31
N VAL A 175 -13.68 -9.26 -39.82
CA VAL A 175 -12.40 -8.53 -39.71
C VAL A 175 -12.04 -8.29 -38.25
N LEU A 176 -13.01 -7.82 -37.44
CA LEU A 176 -12.80 -7.66 -35.99
C LEU A 176 -12.48 -8.98 -35.30
N ALA A 177 -13.18 -10.07 -35.65
CA ALA A 177 -12.95 -11.37 -35.04
C ALA A 177 -11.55 -11.93 -35.34
N GLU A 178 -11.02 -11.70 -36.54
CA GLU A 178 -9.65 -12.10 -36.91
C GLU A 178 -8.61 -11.42 -36.02
N TYR A 179 -8.80 -10.13 -35.74
CA TYR A 179 -7.92 -9.34 -34.88
C TYR A 179 -8.12 -9.65 -33.39
N GLU A 180 -9.36 -9.68 -32.88
CA GLU A 180 -9.67 -9.75 -31.45
C GLU A 180 -9.73 -11.18 -30.88
N SER A 181 -10.06 -12.20 -31.68
CA SER A 181 -10.32 -13.54 -31.12
C SER A 181 -9.11 -14.16 -30.44
N ASN A 182 -7.91 -13.94 -30.98
CA ASN A 182 -6.68 -14.46 -30.41
C ASN A 182 -6.35 -13.78 -29.07
N TRP A 183 -6.57 -12.47 -28.98
CA TRP A 183 -6.40 -11.68 -27.76
C TRP A 183 -7.28 -12.20 -26.63
N TRP A 184 -8.59 -12.26 -26.87
CA TRP A 184 -9.54 -12.71 -25.84
C TRP A 184 -9.41 -14.19 -25.51
N LYS A 185 -8.98 -15.03 -26.45
CA LYS A 185 -8.68 -16.44 -26.17
C LYS A 185 -7.46 -16.57 -25.26
N ALA A 186 -6.39 -15.81 -25.50
CA ALA A 186 -5.20 -15.80 -24.66
C ALA A 186 -5.51 -15.30 -23.25
N ALA A 187 -6.20 -14.15 -23.14
CA ALA A 187 -6.60 -13.58 -21.86
C ALA A 187 -7.48 -14.53 -21.02
N ARG A 188 -8.48 -15.17 -21.64
CA ARG A 188 -9.38 -16.12 -20.95
C ARG A 188 -8.74 -17.46 -20.61
N ALA A 189 -7.67 -17.85 -21.32
CA ALA A 189 -6.91 -19.06 -21.04
C ALA A 189 -5.79 -18.82 -20.00
N GLY A 190 -5.41 -17.57 -19.75
CA GLY A 190 -4.23 -17.23 -18.96
C GLY A 190 -2.92 -17.61 -19.67
N ASP A 191 -2.87 -17.45 -21.00
CA ASP A 191 -1.70 -17.76 -21.82
C ASP A 191 -0.76 -16.54 -21.90
N ASP A 192 0.21 -16.47 -20.99
CA ASP A 192 1.17 -15.35 -20.90
C ASP A 192 2.06 -15.24 -22.14
N ALA A 193 2.47 -16.37 -22.73
CA ALA A 193 3.30 -16.39 -23.92
C ALA A 193 2.55 -15.81 -25.13
N LYS A 194 1.28 -16.19 -25.30
CA LYS A 194 0.48 -15.66 -26.41
C LYS A 194 0.13 -14.18 -26.21
N LEU A 195 -0.10 -13.73 -24.98
CA LEU A 195 -0.29 -12.30 -24.69
C LEU A 195 0.97 -11.50 -25.04
N MET A 196 2.16 -11.96 -24.63
CA MET A 196 3.44 -11.32 -25.00
C MET A 196 3.65 -11.26 -26.52
N GLU A 197 3.34 -12.36 -27.23
CA GLU A 197 3.42 -12.39 -28.71
C GLU A 197 2.50 -11.33 -29.32
N LEU A 198 1.23 -11.27 -28.91
CA LEU A 198 0.25 -10.33 -29.45
C LEU A 198 0.53 -8.86 -29.06
N LEU A 199 1.18 -8.61 -27.93
CA LEU A 199 1.62 -7.28 -27.51
C LEU A 199 2.91 -6.83 -28.20
N SER A 200 3.62 -7.75 -28.85
CA SER A 200 4.79 -7.41 -29.66
C SER A 200 4.40 -6.81 -31.01
N ASP A 201 3.14 -6.99 -31.45
CA ASP A 201 2.60 -6.32 -32.63
C ASP A 201 2.38 -4.84 -32.32
N GLU A 202 3.08 -3.95 -33.05
CA GLU A 202 2.96 -2.51 -32.88
C GLU A 202 1.50 -2.06 -33.05
N GLY A 203 0.98 -1.30 -32.09
CA GLY A 203 -0.33 -0.64 -32.18
C GLY A 203 -1.50 -1.32 -31.48
N ARG A 204 -1.31 -2.51 -30.87
CA ARG A 204 -2.37 -3.08 -30.02
C ARG A 204 -2.45 -2.35 -28.68
N ASP A 205 -3.67 -1.93 -28.36
CA ASP A 205 -3.99 -1.42 -27.02
C ASP A 205 -4.06 -2.58 -26.01
N VAL A 206 -3.25 -2.48 -24.96
CA VAL A 206 -3.22 -3.43 -23.85
C VAL A 206 -4.50 -3.36 -23.02
N ASP A 207 -5.12 -2.18 -22.96
CA ASP A 207 -6.38 -1.92 -22.25
C ASP A 207 -7.59 -2.02 -23.19
N ALA A 208 -7.44 -2.74 -24.32
CA ALA A 208 -8.56 -3.13 -25.15
C ALA A 208 -9.67 -3.77 -24.30
N VAL A 209 -10.92 -3.38 -24.57
CA VAL A 209 -12.11 -3.80 -23.81
C VAL A 209 -12.99 -4.75 -24.61
N ASP A 210 -13.60 -5.71 -23.92
CA ASP A 210 -14.60 -6.60 -24.51
C ASP A 210 -16.00 -5.94 -24.60
N GLU A 211 -17.01 -6.71 -25.04
CA GLU A 211 -18.40 -6.22 -25.15
C GLU A 211 -19.00 -5.78 -23.80
N ASN A 212 -18.42 -6.20 -22.67
CA ASN A 212 -18.82 -5.80 -21.33
C ASN A 212 -17.92 -4.71 -20.75
N GLY A 213 -17.01 -4.13 -21.54
CA GLY A 213 -16.08 -3.11 -21.08
C GLY A 213 -14.91 -3.64 -20.25
N ARG A 214 -14.62 -4.94 -20.28
CA ARG A 214 -13.57 -5.55 -19.47
C ARG A 214 -12.25 -5.67 -20.21
N THR A 215 -11.15 -5.33 -19.56
CA THR A 215 -9.79 -5.49 -20.10
C THR A 215 -9.26 -6.91 -19.89
N ALA A 216 -8.17 -7.26 -20.57
CA ALA A 216 -7.47 -8.53 -20.36
C ALA A 216 -6.96 -8.69 -18.92
N LEU A 217 -6.60 -7.58 -18.25
CA LEU A 217 -6.09 -7.59 -16.89
C LEU A 217 -7.15 -8.04 -15.88
N LEU A 218 -8.42 -7.64 -16.07
CA LEU A 218 -9.53 -8.13 -15.25
C LEU A 218 -9.72 -9.65 -15.39
N PHE A 219 -9.60 -10.19 -16.61
CA PHE A 219 -9.68 -11.63 -16.85
C PHE A 219 -8.52 -12.39 -16.18
N ALA A 220 -7.28 -11.93 -16.40
CA ALA A 220 -6.09 -12.54 -15.79
C ALA A 220 -6.18 -12.58 -14.26
N SER A 221 -6.69 -11.50 -13.66
CA SER A 221 -6.88 -11.36 -12.22
C SER A 221 -7.95 -12.31 -11.66
N GLY A 222 -9.09 -12.46 -12.33
CA GLY A 222 -10.15 -13.41 -11.91
C GLY A 222 -9.76 -14.88 -12.11
N ILE A 223 -8.96 -15.19 -13.13
CA ILE A 223 -8.44 -16.54 -13.38
C ILE A 223 -7.38 -16.92 -12.32
N GLY A 224 -6.61 -15.93 -11.86
CA GLY A 224 -5.51 -16.14 -10.93
C GLY A 224 -4.17 -16.35 -11.63
N SER A 225 -3.96 -15.74 -12.81
CA SER A 225 -2.73 -15.90 -13.60
C SER A 225 -1.77 -14.75 -13.33
N ASP A 226 -0.92 -14.92 -12.32
CA ASP A 226 0.05 -13.91 -11.88
C ASP A 226 1.04 -13.52 -13.00
N LYS A 227 1.36 -14.47 -13.89
CA LYS A 227 2.22 -14.22 -15.05
C LYS A 227 1.57 -13.31 -16.07
N CYS A 228 0.30 -13.54 -16.39
CA CYS A 228 -0.45 -12.68 -17.30
C CYS A 228 -0.61 -11.27 -16.73
N ILE A 229 -0.87 -11.16 -15.42
CA ILE A 229 -0.94 -9.86 -14.73
C ILE A 229 0.36 -9.08 -14.94
N ARG A 230 1.51 -9.70 -14.67
CA ARG A 230 2.82 -9.06 -14.86
C ARG A 230 3.07 -8.67 -16.31
N VAL A 231 2.81 -9.58 -17.27
CA VAL A 231 2.95 -9.28 -18.71
C VAL A 231 2.12 -8.07 -19.13
N LEU A 232 0.87 -7.98 -18.68
CA LEU A 232 -0.04 -6.90 -19.06
C LEU A 232 0.40 -5.57 -18.40
N VAL A 233 0.73 -5.58 -17.12
CA VAL A 233 1.19 -4.38 -16.40
C VAL A 233 2.55 -3.90 -16.92
N ASP A 234 3.48 -4.82 -17.22
CA ASP A 234 4.78 -4.49 -17.84
C ASP A 234 4.60 -3.88 -19.26
N ALA A 235 3.52 -4.24 -19.97
CA ALA A 235 3.14 -3.64 -21.24
C ALA A 235 2.41 -2.28 -21.08
N GLY A 236 2.15 -1.85 -19.86
CA GLY A 236 1.52 -0.58 -19.52
C GLY A 236 0.02 -0.62 -19.34
N ALA A 237 -0.56 -1.79 -19.02
CA ALA A 237 -1.97 -1.88 -18.65
C ALA A 237 -2.26 -1.04 -17.40
N ASP A 238 -3.42 -0.37 -17.39
CA ASP A 238 -3.93 0.32 -16.21
C ASP A 238 -4.28 -0.70 -15.11
N VAL A 239 -3.46 -0.72 -14.05
CA VAL A 239 -3.61 -1.62 -12.92
C VAL A 239 -4.91 -1.38 -12.13
N ASP A 240 -5.44 -0.17 -12.22
CA ASP A 240 -6.64 0.30 -11.52
C ASP A 240 -7.85 0.45 -12.45
N GLY A 241 -7.69 0.09 -13.73
CA GLY A 241 -8.71 0.22 -14.75
C GLY A 241 -10.03 -0.47 -14.37
N GLN A 242 -11.13 0.28 -14.39
CA GLN A 242 -12.45 -0.20 -13.99
C GLN A 242 -13.25 -0.72 -15.18
N ASP A 243 -14.03 -1.78 -14.98
CA ASP A 243 -15.12 -2.12 -15.90
C ASP A 243 -16.36 -1.23 -15.65
N PRO A 244 -17.42 -1.31 -16.48
CA PRO A 244 -18.64 -0.51 -16.30
C PRO A 244 -19.37 -0.74 -14.95
N ASP A 245 -19.08 -1.83 -14.25
CA ASP A 245 -19.59 -2.09 -12.89
C ASP A 245 -18.66 -1.51 -11.80
N GLY A 246 -17.62 -0.76 -12.20
CA GLY A 246 -16.62 -0.18 -11.31
C GLY A 246 -15.60 -1.19 -10.77
N LEU A 247 -15.57 -2.42 -11.30
CA LEU A 247 -14.70 -3.46 -10.78
C LEU A 247 -13.28 -3.29 -11.32
N THR A 248 -12.32 -3.17 -10.40
CA THR A 248 -10.88 -3.16 -10.71
C THR A 248 -10.33 -4.61 -10.83
N PRO A 249 -9.11 -4.80 -11.35
CA PRO A 249 -8.41 -6.08 -11.30
C PRO A 249 -8.34 -6.67 -9.88
N LEU A 250 -8.17 -5.82 -8.86
CA LEU A 250 -8.13 -6.25 -7.47
C LEU A 250 -9.49 -6.80 -6.98
N HIS A 251 -10.60 -6.17 -7.36
CA HIS A 251 -11.94 -6.70 -7.10
C HIS A 251 -12.16 -8.07 -7.74
N MET A 252 -11.67 -8.27 -8.97
CA MET A 252 -11.75 -9.54 -9.67
C MET A 252 -10.94 -10.61 -8.94
N ALA A 253 -9.68 -10.34 -8.61
CA ALA A 253 -8.85 -11.28 -7.86
C ALA A 253 -9.47 -11.66 -6.50
N THR A 254 -9.99 -10.68 -5.76
CA THR A 254 -10.70 -10.90 -4.49
C THR A 254 -11.98 -11.72 -4.67
N GLY A 255 -12.86 -11.34 -5.59
CA GLY A 255 -14.15 -12.02 -5.81
C GLY A 255 -14.02 -13.50 -6.18
N TYR A 256 -12.97 -13.84 -6.93
CA TYR A 256 -12.63 -15.20 -7.34
C TYR A 256 -11.68 -15.93 -6.37
N ALA A 257 -11.36 -15.35 -5.21
CA ALA A 257 -10.47 -15.90 -4.18
C ALA A 257 -9.05 -16.23 -4.69
N ARG A 258 -8.47 -15.36 -5.52
CA ARG A 258 -7.14 -15.51 -6.13
C ARG A 258 -6.07 -14.80 -5.30
N GLN A 259 -5.66 -15.44 -4.20
CA GLN A 259 -4.71 -14.86 -3.24
C GLN A 259 -3.42 -14.36 -3.89
N ASN A 260 -2.77 -15.18 -4.73
CA ASN A 260 -1.51 -14.79 -5.36
C ASN A 260 -1.65 -13.57 -6.28
N SER A 261 -2.79 -13.45 -6.95
CA SER A 261 -3.06 -12.33 -7.86
C SER A 261 -3.36 -11.06 -7.08
N VAL A 262 -4.02 -11.15 -5.92
CA VAL A 262 -4.13 -10.02 -4.99
C VAL A 262 -2.74 -9.55 -4.57
N SER A 263 -1.88 -10.46 -4.08
CA SER A 263 -0.51 -10.09 -3.70
C SER A 263 0.27 -9.48 -4.87
N THR A 264 0.15 -10.06 -6.07
CA THR A 264 0.85 -9.55 -7.26
C THR A 264 0.35 -8.17 -7.67
N LEU A 265 -0.96 -7.91 -7.63
CA LEU A 265 -1.52 -6.59 -7.97
C LEU A 265 -1.08 -5.51 -6.98
N ILE A 266 -1.11 -5.82 -5.68
CA ILE A 266 -0.58 -4.93 -4.63
C ILE A 266 0.91 -4.65 -4.86
N GLU A 267 1.72 -5.68 -5.13
CA GLU A 267 3.15 -5.51 -5.45
C GLU A 267 3.39 -4.61 -6.67
N LEU A 268 2.44 -4.59 -7.60
CA LEU A 268 2.47 -3.77 -8.82
C LEU A 268 1.84 -2.38 -8.63
N GLY A 269 1.44 -2.03 -7.39
CA GLY A 269 0.94 -0.71 -7.05
C GLY A 269 -0.55 -0.48 -7.26
N ALA A 270 -1.36 -1.53 -7.32
CA ALA A 270 -2.82 -1.40 -7.38
C ALA A 270 -3.37 -0.71 -6.11
N ASP A 271 -4.30 0.23 -6.28
CA ASP A 271 -4.94 0.92 -5.16
C ASP A 271 -6.10 0.08 -4.58
N PRO A 272 -5.99 -0.38 -3.32
CA PRO A 272 -7.03 -1.19 -2.70
C PRO A 272 -8.25 -0.38 -2.19
N GLU A 273 -8.17 0.94 -2.16
CA GLU A 273 -9.22 1.84 -1.67
C GLU A 273 -10.23 2.26 -2.76
N ILE A 274 -9.97 1.94 -4.04
CA ILE A 274 -10.91 2.24 -5.13
C ILE A 274 -12.24 1.52 -4.89
N PRO A 275 -13.39 2.23 -4.89
CA PRO A 275 -14.69 1.60 -4.74
C PRO A 275 -15.28 1.14 -6.08
N ASP A 276 -16.01 0.01 -6.05
CA ASP A 276 -16.88 -0.41 -7.14
C ASP A 276 -18.15 0.46 -7.26
N SER A 277 -18.99 0.22 -8.27
CA SER A 277 -20.27 0.96 -8.45
C SER A 277 -21.27 0.77 -7.31
N LYS A 278 -21.01 -0.11 -6.35
CA LYS A 278 -21.81 -0.31 -5.12
C LYS A 278 -21.16 0.35 -3.90
N GLY A 279 -20.06 1.06 -4.07
CA GLY A 279 -19.29 1.68 -2.99
C GLY A 279 -18.45 0.71 -2.18
N ARG A 280 -18.20 -0.50 -2.70
CA ARG A 280 -17.41 -1.52 -2.02
C ARG A 280 -15.97 -1.43 -2.49
N THR A 281 -15.03 -1.33 -1.55
CA THR A 281 -13.60 -1.56 -1.79
C THR A 281 -13.28 -3.05 -1.80
N SER A 282 -12.07 -3.41 -2.22
CA SER A 282 -11.62 -4.81 -2.24
C SER A 282 -11.72 -5.49 -0.85
N ILE A 283 -11.39 -4.78 0.25
CA ILE A 283 -11.55 -5.30 1.61
C ILE A 283 -13.02 -5.55 1.94
N THR A 284 -13.90 -4.58 1.70
CA THR A 284 -15.32 -4.73 2.04
C THR A 284 -15.97 -5.85 1.21
N LEU A 285 -15.56 -6.02 -0.05
CA LEU A 285 -15.96 -7.15 -0.87
C LEU A 285 -15.50 -8.49 -0.26
N ALA A 286 -14.24 -8.60 0.20
CA ALA A 286 -13.74 -9.80 0.86
C ALA A 286 -14.55 -10.13 2.13
N GLN A 287 -14.82 -9.14 2.98
CA GLN A 287 -15.63 -9.29 4.20
C GLN A 287 -17.04 -9.78 3.90
N GLU A 288 -17.75 -9.14 2.95
CA GLU A 288 -19.08 -9.56 2.52
C GLU A 288 -19.11 -11.01 1.99
N LEU A 289 -18.07 -11.42 1.25
CA LEU A 289 -17.99 -12.77 0.70
C LEU A 289 -17.71 -13.80 1.80
N ILE A 290 -16.85 -13.50 2.77
CA ILE A 290 -16.58 -14.38 3.92
C ILE A 290 -17.87 -14.63 4.72
N GLU A 291 -18.65 -13.59 4.99
CA GLU A 291 -19.92 -13.71 5.72
C GLU A 291 -20.91 -14.66 5.03
N LYS A 292 -20.96 -14.61 3.70
CA LYS A 292 -21.86 -15.42 2.87
C LYS A 292 -21.40 -16.88 2.70
N ILE A 293 -20.14 -17.24 3.02
CA ILE A 293 -19.63 -18.61 2.86
C ILE A 293 -20.11 -19.51 4.01
N PRO A 294 -20.87 -20.61 3.74
CA PRO A 294 -21.37 -21.48 4.79
C PRO A 294 -20.26 -22.10 5.64
N LYS A 295 -20.36 -21.96 6.98
CA LYS A 295 -19.34 -22.43 7.93
C LYS A 295 -19.17 -23.96 7.95
N ALA A 296 -20.27 -24.68 7.76
CA ALA A 296 -20.38 -26.12 7.99
C ALA A 296 -19.85 -27.03 6.85
N ASN A 297 -19.61 -26.50 5.64
CA ASN A 297 -19.22 -27.33 4.49
C ASN A 297 -17.69 -27.43 4.36
N PRO A 298 -17.08 -28.63 4.54
CA PRO A 298 -15.63 -28.81 4.37
C PRO A 298 -15.11 -28.45 2.98
N LEU A 299 -15.94 -28.58 1.92
CA LEU A 299 -15.54 -28.20 0.56
C LEU A 299 -15.37 -26.69 0.39
N GLN A 300 -16.03 -25.89 1.25
CA GLN A 300 -15.94 -24.43 1.24
C GLN A 300 -14.87 -23.90 2.22
N PHE A 301 -14.27 -24.79 3.02
CA PHE A 301 -13.20 -24.40 3.96
C PHE A 301 -12.00 -23.79 3.22
N ALA A 302 -11.58 -24.41 2.11
CA ALA A 302 -10.47 -23.89 1.30
C ALA A 302 -10.78 -22.50 0.74
N ARG A 303 -12.01 -22.26 0.27
CA ARG A 303 -12.44 -20.94 -0.21
C ARG A 303 -12.46 -19.91 0.92
N ARG A 304 -12.94 -20.28 2.11
CA ARG A 304 -12.94 -19.38 3.27
C ARG A 304 -11.52 -19.01 3.68
N LEU A 305 -10.64 -19.99 3.81
CA LEU A 305 -9.23 -19.76 4.16
C LEU A 305 -8.54 -18.86 3.13
N ALA A 306 -8.78 -19.06 1.83
CA ALA A 306 -8.25 -18.19 0.79
C ALA A 306 -8.75 -16.75 0.93
N MET A 307 -10.04 -16.55 1.21
CA MET A 307 -10.61 -15.21 1.45
C MET A 307 -10.07 -14.56 2.72
N GLU A 308 -9.90 -15.32 3.82
CA GLU A 308 -9.29 -14.83 5.06
C GLU A 308 -7.83 -14.41 4.84
N ASN A 309 -7.08 -15.15 4.02
CA ASN A 309 -5.71 -14.77 3.65
C ASN A 309 -5.68 -13.52 2.75
N ILE A 310 -6.61 -13.39 1.81
CA ILE A 310 -6.77 -12.19 0.98
C ILE A 310 -7.06 -11.00 1.87
N LEU A 311 -8.05 -11.14 2.76
CA LEU A 311 -8.40 -10.10 3.71
C LEU A 311 -7.16 -9.66 4.47
N LYS A 312 -6.45 -10.60 5.10
CA LYS A 312 -5.19 -10.33 5.83
C LYS A 312 -4.15 -9.60 4.97
N THR A 313 -3.99 -9.98 3.71
CA THR A 313 -3.03 -9.34 2.79
C THR A 313 -3.41 -7.90 2.52
N LEU A 314 -4.67 -7.62 2.15
CA LEU A 314 -5.14 -6.25 1.95
C LEU A 314 -5.03 -5.43 3.24
N GLU A 315 -5.32 -6.07 4.35
CA GLU A 315 -5.28 -5.50 5.69
C GLU A 315 -3.85 -5.12 6.15
N THR A 316 -2.82 -5.83 5.69
CA THR A 316 -1.43 -5.46 5.99
C THR A 316 -0.91 -4.31 5.15
N GLU A 317 -1.55 -4.07 3.99
CA GLU A 317 -1.17 -2.98 3.08
C GLU A 317 -1.90 -1.68 3.42
N ILE A 318 -3.20 -1.80 3.77
CA ILE A 318 -4.05 -0.65 4.13
C ILE A 318 -3.86 -0.23 5.58
N PHE A 319 -3.38 -1.12 6.45
CA PHE A 319 -3.22 -0.78 7.87
C PHE A 319 -1.80 -1.06 8.33
N GLU A 320 -1.13 -0.01 8.82
CA GLU A 320 0.16 -0.10 9.47
C GLU A 320 0.01 -0.23 10.98
N ASN A 321 0.95 -0.95 11.60
CA ASN A 321 1.05 -0.98 13.06
C ASN A 321 1.96 0.17 13.49
N ILE A 322 1.38 1.17 14.13
CA ILE A 322 2.06 2.36 14.63
C ILE A 322 2.39 2.14 16.10
N GLU A 323 3.60 2.50 16.52
CA GLU A 323 3.98 2.45 17.93
C GLU A 323 3.22 3.50 18.74
N VAL A 324 2.62 3.05 19.83
CA VAL A 324 1.92 3.90 20.79
C VAL A 324 2.89 4.38 21.85
N GLU A 325 2.80 5.66 22.19
CA GLU A 325 3.52 6.21 23.33
C GLU A 325 2.82 5.81 24.64
N GLN A 326 1.50 6.05 24.72
CA GLN A 326 0.72 5.79 25.93
C GLN A 326 -0.79 5.69 25.63
N VAL A 327 -1.50 4.88 26.43
CA VAL A 327 -2.97 4.95 26.53
C VAL A 327 -3.35 5.94 27.61
N LEU A 328 -4.12 6.98 27.24
CA LEU A 328 -4.44 8.12 28.10
C LEU A 328 -5.76 7.97 28.86
N ASP A 329 -6.78 7.41 28.20
CA ASP A 329 -8.14 7.35 28.76
C ASP A 329 -8.91 6.16 28.17
N ARG A 330 -10.05 5.82 28.79
CA ARG A 330 -10.95 4.74 28.39
C ARG A 330 -12.40 5.24 28.42
N ARG A 331 -13.12 5.01 27.34
CA ARG A 331 -14.57 5.24 27.27
C ARG A 331 -15.31 4.01 26.79
N SER A 332 -16.60 3.99 27.09
CA SER A 332 -17.54 3.09 26.42
C SER A 332 -18.21 3.87 25.30
N ALA A 333 -18.01 3.44 24.05
CA ALA A 333 -18.76 3.91 22.92
C ALA A 333 -20.25 3.59 23.10
N GLY A 334 -21.12 4.37 22.47
CA GLY A 334 -22.58 4.27 22.64
C GLY A 334 -23.17 2.91 22.24
N ASP A 335 -22.42 2.08 21.52
CA ASP A 335 -22.77 0.72 21.12
C ASP A 335 -22.29 -0.37 22.11
N GLY A 336 -21.68 0.03 23.24
CA GLY A 336 -21.15 -0.88 24.26
C GLY A 336 -19.73 -1.37 23.98
N LYS A 337 -19.07 -0.89 22.90
CA LYS A 337 -17.66 -1.17 22.65
C LYS A 337 -16.77 -0.29 23.52
N VAL A 338 -15.57 -0.77 23.82
CA VAL A 338 -14.57 -0.03 24.58
C VAL A 338 -13.62 0.63 23.61
N GLU A 339 -13.37 1.92 23.84
CA GLU A 339 -12.38 2.70 23.10
C GLU A 339 -11.38 3.29 24.07
N TYR A 340 -10.13 3.37 23.63
CA TYR A 340 -9.01 3.93 24.37
C TYR A 340 -8.51 5.17 23.65
N LEU A 341 -8.23 6.23 24.40
CA LEU A 341 -7.55 7.40 23.86
C LEU A 341 -6.06 7.10 23.77
N VAL A 342 -5.52 7.09 22.56
CA VAL A 342 -4.14 6.69 22.25
C VAL A 342 -3.32 7.93 21.93
N LYS A 343 -2.18 8.07 22.60
CA LYS A 343 -1.13 9.05 22.26
C LYS A 343 -0.08 8.37 21.39
N TRP A 344 0.16 8.95 20.22
CA TRP A 344 1.06 8.37 19.22
C TRP A 344 2.50 8.83 19.41
N LYS A 345 3.46 7.93 19.18
CA LYS A 345 4.89 8.22 19.35
C LYS A 345 5.48 9.13 18.26
N ASP A 346 4.84 9.17 17.10
CA ASP A 346 5.22 10.02 15.96
C ASP A 346 4.73 11.47 16.10
N GLY A 347 3.95 11.77 17.15
CA GLY A 347 3.37 13.08 17.39
C GLY A 347 2.08 13.36 16.61
N ALA A 348 1.47 12.34 15.99
CA ALA A 348 0.11 12.43 15.48
C ALA A 348 -0.89 12.80 16.60
N PRO A 349 -2.02 13.45 16.27
CA PRO A 349 -2.99 13.87 17.28
C PRO A 349 -3.59 12.66 18.01
N ASP A 350 -3.81 12.81 19.31
CA ASP A 350 -4.41 11.77 20.15
C ASP A 350 -5.78 11.35 19.59
N GLU A 351 -5.98 10.05 19.39
CA GLU A 351 -7.19 9.52 18.76
C GLU A 351 -7.86 8.45 19.64
N TRP A 352 -9.19 8.42 19.62
CA TRP A 352 -9.96 7.36 20.24
C TRP A 352 -9.99 6.13 19.33
N VAL A 353 -9.29 5.08 19.75
CA VAL A 353 -9.14 3.84 18.99
C VAL A 353 -9.90 2.71 19.67
N SER A 354 -10.54 1.85 18.87
CA SER A 354 -11.20 0.63 19.37
C SER A 354 -10.23 -0.28 20.11
N ALA A 355 -10.66 -0.87 21.22
CA ALA A 355 -9.88 -1.85 21.98
C ALA A 355 -9.36 -3.02 21.13
N GLU A 356 -10.07 -3.39 20.05
CA GLU A 356 -9.65 -4.46 19.13
C GLU A 356 -8.42 -4.09 18.30
N SER A 357 -8.11 -2.80 18.18
CA SER A 357 -6.99 -2.26 17.40
C SER A 357 -5.82 -1.81 18.26
N VAL A 358 -5.95 -1.85 19.59
CA VAL A 358 -4.90 -1.56 20.57
C VAL A 358 -4.30 -2.88 21.04
N ALA A 359 -2.98 -2.96 21.14
CA ALA A 359 -2.33 -4.18 21.61
C ALA A 359 -2.75 -4.53 23.06
N ASP A 360 -3.02 -5.82 23.30
CA ASP A 360 -3.51 -6.32 24.59
C ASP A 360 -2.57 -5.99 25.77
N ASP A 361 -1.26 -5.89 25.51
CA ASP A 361 -0.27 -5.52 26.54
C ASP A 361 -0.43 -4.06 26.99
N LEU A 362 -0.71 -3.12 26.07
CA LEU A 362 -0.99 -1.72 26.41
C LEU A 362 -2.28 -1.58 27.20
N ILE A 363 -3.33 -2.30 26.80
CA ILE A 363 -4.60 -2.32 27.53
C ILE A 363 -4.37 -2.88 28.93
N GLN A 364 -3.64 -3.99 29.05
CA GLN A 364 -3.34 -4.60 30.33
C GLN A 364 -2.52 -3.66 31.23
N ASP A 365 -1.53 -2.95 30.69
CA ASP A 365 -0.74 -1.97 31.44
C ASP A 365 -1.64 -0.84 31.96
N TYR A 366 -2.49 -0.28 31.10
CA TYR A 366 -3.45 0.76 31.46
C TYR A 366 -4.46 0.29 32.52
N GLU A 367 -5.10 -0.87 32.32
CA GLU A 367 -6.10 -1.43 33.25
C GLU A 367 -5.49 -1.87 34.59
N ALA A 368 -4.21 -2.27 34.59
CA ALA A 368 -3.47 -2.53 35.82
C ALA A 368 -3.16 -1.24 36.61
N GLY A 369 -3.46 -0.07 36.05
CA GLY A 369 -3.07 1.22 36.63
C GLY A 369 -1.56 1.38 36.66
N LEU A 370 -0.82 0.70 35.77
CA LEU A 370 0.60 0.94 35.57
C LEU A 370 0.71 2.28 34.83
N GLU A 371 0.61 3.36 35.59
CA GLU A 371 1.00 4.68 35.10
C GLU A 371 2.50 4.62 34.79
N TYR A 372 2.89 4.98 33.58
CA TYR A 372 4.28 5.18 33.19
C TYR A 372 4.80 6.45 33.89
N GLY A 373 4.97 6.39 35.21
CA GLY A 373 5.63 7.44 35.97
C GLY A 373 7.08 7.54 35.53
N ILE A 374 7.58 8.75 35.32
CA ILE A 374 9.01 8.95 35.10
C ILE A 374 9.69 8.73 36.46
N ALA A 375 10.27 7.54 36.63
CA ALA A 375 11.11 7.25 37.78
C ALA A 375 12.33 8.19 37.73
N GLU A 376 12.48 9.05 38.72
CA GLU A 376 13.63 9.96 38.79
C GLU A 376 14.84 9.26 39.41
N GLU A 377 14.60 8.46 40.46
CA GLU A 377 15.66 7.95 41.30
C GLU A 377 15.21 6.74 42.13
N ILE A 378 16.13 5.80 42.36
CA ILE A 378 15.97 4.72 43.34
C ILE A 378 16.57 5.16 44.68
N LEU A 379 15.77 5.11 45.75
CA LEU A 379 16.15 5.53 47.10
C LEU A 379 16.64 4.37 47.97
N GLN A 380 16.02 3.21 47.84
CA GLN A 380 16.29 2.03 48.67
C GLN A 380 16.09 0.72 47.89
N LYS A 381 16.68 -0.36 48.39
CA LYS A 381 16.50 -1.74 47.92
C LYS A 381 16.10 -2.61 49.09
N ARG A 382 15.08 -3.45 48.91
CA ARG A 382 14.68 -4.47 49.89
C ARG A 382 14.44 -5.82 49.22
N VAL A 383 14.45 -6.88 50.01
CA VAL A 383 14.08 -8.22 49.56
C VAL A 383 12.88 -8.68 50.38
N GLN A 384 11.72 -8.79 49.74
CA GLN A 384 10.50 -9.35 50.35
C GLN A 384 10.15 -10.67 49.67
N LYS A 385 9.95 -11.73 50.46
CA LYS A 385 9.52 -13.07 49.99
C LYS A 385 10.38 -13.62 48.82
N GLY A 386 11.68 -13.31 48.80
CA GLY A 386 12.60 -13.76 47.74
C GLY A 386 12.58 -12.93 46.45
N LYS A 387 11.78 -11.85 46.40
CA LYS A 387 11.77 -10.88 45.29
C LYS A 387 12.47 -9.59 45.71
N VAL A 388 13.20 -8.99 44.78
CA VAL A 388 13.87 -7.70 44.97
C VAL A 388 12.89 -6.60 44.61
N GLU A 389 12.74 -5.64 45.52
CA GLU A 389 11.93 -4.44 45.32
C GLU A 389 12.79 -3.20 45.57
N TYR A 390 12.52 -2.14 44.81
CA TYR A 390 13.20 -0.85 44.87
C TYR A 390 12.21 0.23 45.30
N LEU A 391 12.63 1.13 46.19
CA LEU A 391 11.85 2.30 46.56
C LEU A 391 12.14 3.39 45.53
N VAL A 392 11.17 3.71 44.68
CA VAL A 392 11.33 4.63 43.55
C VAL A 392 10.71 5.98 43.90
N ARG A 393 11.46 7.07 43.67
CA ARG A 393 10.91 8.42 43.63
C ARG A 393 10.45 8.72 42.22
N TRP A 394 9.20 9.14 42.10
CA TRP A 394 8.57 9.51 40.83
C TRP A 394 8.57 11.03 40.67
N ALA A 395 8.57 11.50 39.42
CA ALA A 395 8.51 12.93 39.11
C ALA A 395 7.15 13.56 39.46
N ASP A 396 6.09 12.76 39.47
CA ASP A 396 4.69 13.13 39.55
C ASP A 396 3.99 12.65 40.84
N ILE A 397 4.54 11.62 41.50
CA ILE A 397 4.03 11.13 42.79
C ILE A 397 4.87 11.68 43.94
N LYS A 398 4.22 12.40 44.88
CA LYS A 398 4.88 12.99 46.06
C LYS A 398 5.54 11.96 46.98
N GLU A 399 4.96 10.78 47.09
CA GLU A 399 5.43 9.73 48.00
C GLU A 399 6.12 8.61 47.21
N PRO A 400 7.36 8.24 47.57
CA PRO A 400 8.05 7.11 46.95
C PRO A 400 7.32 5.79 47.17
N THR A 401 7.21 4.95 46.14
CA THR A 401 6.55 3.62 46.24
C THR A 401 7.55 2.48 46.03
N TRP A 402 7.23 1.31 46.59
CA TRP A 402 8.05 0.11 46.44
C TRP A 402 7.63 -0.66 45.19
N GLU A 403 8.51 -0.73 44.21
CA GLU A 403 8.29 -1.39 42.94
C GLU A 403 9.16 -2.64 42.78
N PRO A 404 8.63 -3.71 42.17
CA PRO A 404 9.42 -4.88 41.81
C PRO A 404 10.45 -4.51 40.73
N PHE A 405 11.56 -5.26 40.66
CA PHE A 405 12.65 -5.02 39.69
C PHE A 405 12.16 -4.88 38.25
N GLU A 406 11.14 -5.64 37.86
CA GLU A 406 10.57 -5.63 36.51
C GLU A 406 9.90 -4.30 36.13
N ASN A 407 9.46 -3.52 37.12
CA ASN A 407 8.76 -2.24 36.93
C ASN A 407 9.70 -1.02 36.97
N VAL A 408 11.00 -1.23 37.17
CA VAL A 408 11.99 -0.15 37.28
C VAL A 408 12.94 -0.19 36.08
N ALA A 409 13.21 0.96 35.47
CA ALA A 409 14.10 1.05 34.33
C ALA A 409 15.48 0.44 34.65
N ALA A 410 15.97 -0.44 33.78
CA ALA A 410 17.21 -1.18 34.00
C ALA A 410 18.43 -0.26 34.19
N GLU A 411 18.42 0.93 33.55
CA GLU A 411 19.48 1.94 33.69
C GLU A 411 19.54 2.53 35.11
N LEU A 412 18.38 2.87 35.69
CA LEU A 412 18.27 3.36 37.05
C LEU A 412 18.73 2.32 38.08
N VAL A 413 18.40 1.05 37.85
CA VAL A 413 18.89 -0.04 38.70
C VAL A 413 20.40 -0.17 38.59
N ALA A 414 20.95 -0.14 37.36
CA ALA A 414 22.39 -0.22 37.15
C ALA A 414 23.14 0.96 37.79
N ASP A 415 22.57 2.17 37.75
CA ASP A 415 23.16 3.35 38.38
C ASP A 415 23.12 3.26 39.89
N TYR A 416 22.00 2.82 40.47
CA TYR A 416 21.88 2.58 41.91
C TYR A 416 22.85 1.49 42.41
N GLU A 417 23.00 0.38 41.67
CA GLU A 417 23.91 -0.71 42.05
C GLU A 417 25.39 -0.36 41.91
N LYS A 418 25.73 0.63 41.07
CA LYS A 418 27.08 1.20 40.98
C LYS A 418 27.38 2.18 42.11
N MET A 419 26.37 2.74 42.78
CA MET A 419 26.59 3.65 43.92
C MET A 419 27.17 2.88 45.10
N THR A 420 28.21 3.43 45.72
CA THR A 420 28.78 2.82 46.94
C THR A 420 27.84 3.02 48.13
N VAL A 421 27.84 2.08 49.10
CA VAL A 421 26.99 2.15 50.31
C VAL A 421 27.11 3.51 51.01
N ALA A 422 28.32 4.10 51.04
CA ALA A 422 28.58 5.40 51.64
C ALA A 422 27.95 6.59 50.87
N GLU A 423 27.76 6.48 49.56
CA GLU A 423 27.11 7.50 48.73
C GLU A 423 25.59 7.44 48.86
N VAL A 424 25.04 6.23 49.00
CA VAL A 424 23.61 6.01 49.27
C VAL A 424 23.23 6.56 50.65
N GLU A 425 24.03 6.28 51.69
CA GLU A 425 23.79 6.81 53.05
C GLU A 425 23.89 8.35 53.11
N LYS A 426 24.85 8.96 52.39
CA LYS A 426 24.95 10.42 52.27
C LYS A 426 23.76 11.04 51.55
N LYS A 427 23.24 10.38 50.52
CA LYS A 427 22.03 10.84 49.81
C LYS A 427 20.79 10.76 50.72
N GLN A 428 20.62 9.66 51.44
CA GLN A 428 19.51 9.49 52.38
C GLN A 428 19.55 10.53 53.52
N GLN A 429 20.73 10.84 54.05
CA GLN A 429 20.87 11.90 55.07
C GLN A 429 20.53 13.30 54.56
N ARG A 430 20.84 13.61 53.29
CA ARG A 430 20.48 14.90 52.68
C ARG A 430 18.98 15.04 52.46
N GLN A 431 18.30 13.96 52.09
CA GLN A 431 16.84 13.95 51.89
C GLN A 431 16.04 14.00 53.19
N LEU A 432 16.59 13.50 54.31
CA LEU A 432 15.95 13.63 55.64
C LEU A 432 16.09 15.04 56.25
N GLN A 433 16.97 15.87 55.68
CA GLN A 433 17.25 17.23 56.14
C GLN A 433 16.62 18.32 55.26
N SER A 434 16.11 17.97 54.08
CA SER A 434 15.26 18.79 53.22
C SER A 434 13.80 18.49 53.48
#